data_AF-A0A945Q4R8-F1
#
_entry.id   AF-A0A945Q4R8-F1
#
_cell.length_a   1.000
_cell.length_b   1.000
_cell.length_c   1.000
_cell.angle_alpha   90.00
_cell.angle_beta   90.00
_cell.angle_gamma   90.00
#
_symmetry.space_group_name_H-M   'P 1'
#
loop_
_entity.id
_entity.type
_entity.pdbx_description
1 polymer ?
#
loop_
_entity_poly.entity_id
_entity_poly.type
_entity_poly.pdbx_seq_one_letter_code
_entity_poly.pdbx_strand_id
1 'polypeptide(L)'
;MAIDLFQHRKNVYSQNGEDGILAELLRALKLDQGYFVEFGAWDGKHWSNSYHLYEKGWHGCFIEADGERYRQLCENIPDEKVVKIHSLVEESGDNSLDNILQRHAIEAVDLLSIDIDSDDLRVWEGVGAYRPTVVVIEYNSVIPFDTRYVNPKGKMYGNSALSIVESATTRGYLLVEGTDTNLIFVRADAVNEPPFKTKTLQDVRDQTYQLRFFFGYDGTLLHDFETLNEHGVSEFYPVPFAMTMGCQPIPAPFRKVRDRMNYAGLVFFGFSALVRSPLSFIKLIGAACRIVLKDRTPMEFVRVVKNKNDLTRSLKEK
;
A
#
# COMPACT_ATOMS: atom_id res chain seq x y z
N MET A 1 28.25 19.17 -10.83
CA MET A 1 26.78 18.97 -10.74
C MET A 1 26.53 17.71 -9.94
N ALA A 2 25.54 17.70 -9.07
CA ALA A 2 25.14 16.48 -8.37
C ALA A 2 24.68 15.42 -9.38
N ILE A 3 24.98 14.15 -9.10
CA ILE A 3 24.57 13.02 -9.93
C ILE A 3 23.04 12.85 -9.80
N ASP A 4 22.36 12.72 -10.95
CA ASP A 4 20.93 12.37 -11.02
C ASP A 4 20.81 10.85 -11.16
N LEU A 5 20.62 10.16 -10.03
CA LEU A 5 20.58 8.70 -9.96
C LEU A 5 19.48 8.10 -10.85
N PHE A 6 18.34 8.78 -11.01
CA PHE A 6 17.22 8.31 -11.82
C PHE A 6 17.56 8.13 -13.31
N GLN A 7 18.52 8.89 -13.84
CA GLN A 7 18.98 8.73 -15.23
C GLN A 7 19.75 7.44 -15.47
N HIS A 8 20.23 6.82 -14.40
CA HIS A 8 21.03 5.59 -14.47
C HIS A 8 20.19 4.33 -14.34
N ARG A 9 18.87 4.45 -14.13
CA ARG A 9 17.95 3.32 -13.94
C ARG A 9 18.06 2.28 -15.06
N LYS A 10 18.15 1.01 -14.67
CA LYS A 10 18.23 -0.15 -15.57
C LYS A 10 17.62 -1.36 -14.90
N ASN A 11 16.93 -2.18 -15.68
CA ASN A 11 16.34 -3.44 -15.21
C ASN A 11 17.17 -4.57 -15.81
N VAL A 12 18.15 -5.05 -15.06
CA VAL A 12 18.87 -6.29 -15.40
C VAL A 12 18.16 -7.45 -14.71
N TYR A 13 17.88 -7.30 -13.42
CA TYR A 13 17.18 -8.26 -12.55
C TYR A 13 16.05 -7.61 -11.77
N SER A 14 16.27 -6.38 -11.28
CA SER A 14 15.32 -5.57 -10.54
C SER A 14 14.06 -5.20 -11.35
N GLN A 15 13.00 -4.84 -10.64
CA GLN A 15 11.69 -4.59 -11.23
C GLN A 15 11.57 -3.20 -11.87
N ASN A 16 12.07 -2.15 -11.23
CA ASN A 16 11.74 -0.75 -11.54
C ASN A 16 12.98 0.15 -11.69
N GLY A 17 14.15 -0.43 -11.96
CA GLY A 17 15.36 0.30 -12.34
C GLY A 17 16.45 0.35 -11.27
N GLU A 18 16.23 -0.35 -10.16
CA GLU A 18 17.10 -0.37 -8.99
C GLU A 18 18.52 -0.80 -9.36
N ASP A 19 18.74 -1.77 -10.26
CA ASP A 19 20.10 -2.23 -10.61
C ASP A 19 21.00 -1.07 -11.06
N GLY A 20 20.46 -0.20 -11.92
CA GLY A 20 21.20 0.93 -12.47
C GLY A 20 21.40 2.06 -11.48
N ILE A 21 20.37 2.34 -10.68
CA ILE A 21 20.41 3.35 -9.60
C ILE A 21 21.43 2.93 -8.54
N LEU A 22 21.36 1.69 -8.06
CA LEU A 22 22.27 1.14 -7.06
C LEU A 22 23.70 1.05 -7.60
N ALA A 23 23.91 0.65 -8.85
CA ALA A 23 25.25 0.61 -9.44
C ALA A 23 25.90 2.00 -9.47
N GLU A 24 25.15 3.04 -9.84
CA GLU A 24 25.68 4.42 -9.85
C GLU A 24 25.86 4.97 -8.43
N LEU A 25 24.92 4.68 -7.53
CA LEU A 25 25.00 5.08 -6.12
C LEU A 25 26.24 4.49 -5.44
N LEU A 26 26.45 3.18 -5.56
CA LEU A 26 27.59 2.47 -4.96
C LEU A 26 28.92 2.96 -5.55
N ARG A 27 28.97 3.20 -6.87
CA ARG A 27 30.13 3.83 -7.53
C ARG A 27 30.43 5.20 -6.95
N ALA A 28 29.40 6.03 -6.74
CA ALA A 28 29.55 7.37 -6.17
C ALA A 28 30.01 7.34 -4.70
N LEU A 29 29.58 6.31 -3.94
CA LEU A 29 30.02 6.01 -2.58
C LEU A 29 31.40 5.33 -2.51
N LYS A 30 32.01 4.99 -3.67
CA LYS A 30 33.27 4.22 -3.77
C LYS A 30 33.18 2.84 -3.09
N LEU A 31 32.01 2.22 -3.18
CA LEU A 31 31.74 0.86 -2.75
C LEU A 31 31.75 -0.05 -3.99
N ASP A 32 32.92 -0.53 -4.37
CA ASP A 32 33.07 -1.45 -5.51
C ASP A 32 32.83 -2.91 -5.11
N GLN A 33 32.98 -3.22 -3.82
CA GLN A 33 32.77 -4.52 -3.17
C GLN A 33 32.17 -4.29 -1.78
N GLY A 34 31.47 -5.28 -1.26
CA GLY A 34 30.85 -5.21 0.07
C GLY A 34 30.03 -6.45 0.38
N TYR A 35 29.22 -6.34 1.42
CA TYR A 35 28.30 -7.39 1.85
C TYR A 35 26.84 -6.93 1.70
N PHE A 36 26.08 -7.57 0.81
CA PHE A 36 24.65 -7.30 0.70
C PHE A 36 23.82 -8.26 1.56
N VAL A 37 22.66 -7.81 2.03
CA VAL A 37 21.64 -8.67 2.63
C VAL A 37 20.32 -8.35 1.97
N GLU A 38 19.62 -9.37 1.48
CA GLU A 38 18.28 -9.25 0.91
C GLU A 38 17.40 -10.35 1.50
N PHE A 39 16.24 -9.96 2.01
CA PHE A 39 15.26 -10.90 2.55
C PHE A 39 13.87 -10.66 1.95
N GLY A 40 13.16 -11.76 1.71
CA GLY A 40 12.15 -11.81 0.65
C GLY A 40 12.80 -12.06 -0.73
N ALA A 41 13.88 -12.84 -0.73
CA ALA A 41 14.75 -13.02 -1.89
C ALA A 41 14.11 -13.78 -3.06
N TRP A 42 12.97 -14.44 -2.85
CA TRP A 42 12.29 -15.27 -3.84
C TRP A 42 13.24 -16.35 -4.40
N ASP A 43 13.47 -16.38 -5.71
CA ASP A 43 14.43 -17.27 -6.36
C ASP A 43 15.86 -16.67 -6.46
N GLY A 44 16.10 -15.56 -5.76
CA GLY A 44 17.34 -14.81 -5.70
C GLY A 44 17.68 -14.02 -6.94
N LYS A 45 16.89 -14.09 -8.01
CA LYS A 45 17.25 -13.52 -9.33
C LYS A 45 16.12 -12.71 -9.94
N HIS A 46 14.91 -13.22 -9.90
CA HIS A 46 13.73 -12.53 -10.40
C HIS A 46 13.40 -11.37 -9.47
N TRP A 47 13.43 -10.15 -10.00
CA TRP A 47 13.17 -8.90 -9.26
C TRP A 47 14.13 -8.60 -8.10
N SER A 48 15.26 -9.31 -8.03
CA SER A 48 16.24 -9.07 -6.99
C SER A 48 16.94 -7.73 -7.16
N ASN A 49 17.08 -7.00 -6.05
CA ASN A 49 17.86 -5.76 -5.98
C ASN A 49 19.36 -6.03 -5.78
N SER A 50 19.74 -7.25 -5.40
CA SER A 50 21.12 -7.62 -5.04
C SER A 50 21.78 -8.62 -5.99
N TYR A 51 21.04 -9.30 -6.88
CA TYR A 51 21.64 -10.29 -7.80
C TYR A 51 22.71 -9.66 -8.72
N HIS A 52 22.52 -8.41 -9.16
CA HIS A 52 23.55 -7.71 -9.95
C HIS A 52 24.85 -7.45 -9.17
N LEU A 53 24.78 -7.32 -7.84
CA LEU A 53 25.95 -7.19 -6.96
C LEU A 53 26.66 -8.54 -6.81
N TYR A 54 25.89 -9.61 -6.65
CA TYR A 54 26.41 -10.98 -6.68
C TYR A 54 27.20 -11.25 -7.97
N GLU A 55 26.67 -10.89 -9.15
CA GLU A 55 27.42 -11.06 -10.42
C GLU A 55 28.70 -10.24 -10.50
N LYS A 56 28.78 -9.13 -9.75
CA LYS A 56 30.00 -8.31 -9.60
C LYS A 56 30.95 -8.80 -8.50
N GLY A 57 30.69 -9.97 -7.93
CA GLY A 57 31.55 -10.63 -6.97
C GLY A 57 31.37 -10.19 -5.52
N TRP A 58 30.31 -9.44 -5.21
CA TRP A 58 30.00 -9.09 -3.82
C TRP A 58 29.72 -10.34 -2.98
N HIS A 59 30.11 -10.29 -1.72
CA HIS A 59 29.61 -11.22 -0.73
C HIS A 59 28.18 -10.84 -0.37
N GLY A 60 27.41 -11.79 0.15
CA GLY A 60 26.09 -11.44 0.64
C GLY A 60 25.32 -12.57 1.26
N CYS A 61 24.10 -12.25 1.65
CA CYS A 61 23.15 -13.16 2.23
C CYS A 61 21.77 -12.97 1.60
N PHE A 62 21.19 -14.04 1.08
CA PHE A 62 19.78 -14.09 0.70
C PHE A 62 19.00 -14.88 1.75
N ILE A 63 17.85 -14.35 2.16
CA ILE A 63 16.95 -14.98 3.12
C ILE A 63 15.57 -15.14 2.46
N GLU A 64 15.06 -16.37 2.43
CA GLU A 64 13.77 -16.70 1.84
C GLU A 64 12.97 -17.61 2.77
N ALA A 65 11.68 -17.34 2.91
CA ALA A 65 10.79 -18.05 3.83
C ALA A 65 10.05 -19.22 3.17
N ASP A 66 9.77 -19.13 1.87
CA ASP A 66 9.13 -20.19 1.10
C ASP A 66 10.16 -21.24 0.66
N GLY A 67 9.88 -22.51 0.99
CA GLY A 67 10.82 -23.60 0.75
C GLY A 67 11.03 -23.95 -0.73
N GLU A 68 10.06 -23.66 -1.60
CA GLU A 68 10.19 -23.85 -3.04
C GLU A 68 11.08 -22.78 -3.65
N ARG A 69 10.81 -21.52 -3.29
CA ARG A 69 11.62 -20.36 -3.70
C ARG A 69 13.04 -20.43 -3.19
N TYR A 70 13.22 -20.81 -1.92
CA TYR A 70 14.53 -21.06 -1.34
C TYR A 70 15.35 -22.11 -2.12
N ARG A 71 14.70 -23.17 -2.63
CA ARG A 71 15.41 -24.17 -3.43
C ARG A 71 15.84 -23.60 -4.78
N GLN A 72 14.97 -22.85 -5.44
CA GLN A 72 15.29 -22.15 -6.69
C GLN A 72 16.41 -21.12 -6.48
N LEU A 73 16.40 -20.39 -5.36
CA LEU A 73 17.49 -19.52 -4.92
C LEU A 73 18.82 -20.28 -4.83
N CYS A 74 18.83 -21.46 -4.21
CA CYS A 74 20.03 -22.29 -4.11
C CYS A 74 20.52 -22.79 -5.48
N GLU A 75 19.61 -23.10 -6.41
CA GLU A 75 19.93 -23.51 -7.77
C GLU A 75 20.47 -22.35 -8.62
N ASN A 76 19.89 -21.16 -8.49
CA ASN A 76 20.28 -19.95 -9.21
C ASN A 76 21.61 -19.37 -8.71
N ILE A 77 21.94 -19.58 -7.43
CA ILE A 77 23.12 -19.00 -6.76
C ILE A 77 23.94 -20.13 -6.11
N PRO A 78 24.66 -20.93 -6.92
CA PRO A 78 25.46 -22.04 -6.42
C PRO A 78 26.73 -21.61 -5.68
N ASP A 79 27.12 -20.33 -5.74
CA ASP A 79 28.33 -19.81 -5.10
C ASP A 79 28.25 -19.89 -3.57
N GLU A 80 29.27 -20.47 -2.93
CA GLU A 80 29.39 -20.59 -1.49
C GLU A 80 29.72 -19.24 -0.80
N LYS A 81 30.19 -18.23 -1.55
CA LYS A 81 30.44 -16.87 -1.03
C LYS A 81 29.17 -16.14 -0.60
N VAL A 82 28.02 -16.59 -1.10
CA VAL A 82 26.71 -16.03 -0.78
C VAL A 82 25.99 -16.98 0.16
N VAL A 83 25.74 -16.52 1.38
CA VAL A 83 24.97 -17.25 2.38
C VAL A 83 23.51 -17.30 1.92
N LYS A 84 22.88 -18.46 2.05
CA LYS A 84 21.47 -18.67 1.72
C LYS A 84 20.79 -19.23 2.96
N ILE A 85 19.72 -18.58 3.41
CA ILE A 85 19.03 -18.92 4.66
C ILE A 85 17.56 -19.16 4.36
N HIS A 86 17.04 -20.31 4.79
CA HIS A 86 15.62 -20.61 4.75
C HIS A 86 14.97 -20.17 6.07
N SER A 87 14.45 -18.95 6.14
CA SER A 87 13.84 -18.37 7.33
C SER A 87 12.84 -17.28 6.98
N LEU A 88 11.78 -17.17 7.77
CA LEU A 88 10.98 -15.95 7.83
C LEU A 88 11.71 -14.93 8.70
N VAL A 89 11.82 -13.68 8.23
CA VAL A 89 12.35 -12.57 9.03
C VAL A 89 11.19 -11.90 9.77
N GLU A 90 11.35 -11.70 11.08
CA GLU A 90 10.32 -11.13 11.96
C GLU A 90 10.78 -9.81 12.58
N GLU A 91 9.84 -9.03 13.13
CA GLU A 91 10.12 -7.74 13.79
C GLU A 91 11.04 -7.87 15.03
N SER A 92 11.04 -9.04 15.68
CA SER A 92 11.80 -9.30 16.91
C SER A 92 11.90 -10.81 17.21
N GLY A 93 12.61 -11.19 18.27
CA GLY A 93 12.76 -12.58 18.68
C GLY A 93 13.86 -13.32 17.91
N ASP A 94 13.87 -14.65 18.00
CA ASP A 94 14.93 -15.47 17.41
C ASP A 94 15.04 -15.36 15.89
N ASN A 95 13.97 -14.93 15.22
CA ASN A 95 13.91 -14.70 13.78
C ASN A 95 14.00 -13.22 13.39
N SER A 96 14.41 -12.35 14.32
CA SER A 96 14.80 -10.99 13.94
C SER A 96 15.99 -11.03 12.98
N LEU A 97 16.09 -10.04 12.09
CA LEU A 97 17.20 -9.95 11.16
C LEU A 97 18.55 -10.00 11.89
N ASP A 98 18.70 -9.21 12.95
CA ASP A 98 19.93 -9.16 13.75
C ASP A 98 20.35 -10.55 14.26
N ASN A 99 19.41 -11.31 14.83
CA ASN A 99 19.70 -12.64 15.37
C ASN A 99 20.01 -13.65 14.26
N ILE A 100 19.33 -13.57 13.12
CA ILE A 100 19.64 -14.40 11.96
C ILE A 100 21.07 -14.11 11.49
N LEU A 101 21.42 -12.85 11.22
CA LEU A 101 22.73 -12.47 10.71
C LEU A 101 23.86 -12.88 11.68
N GLN A 102 23.68 -12.68 12.99
CA GLN A 102 24.66 -13.09 14.00
C GLN A 102 24.89 -14.60 14.06
N ARG A 103 23.83 -15.42 13.98
CA ARG A 103 23.95 -16.89 13.95
C ARG A 103 24.75 -17.40 12.75
N HIS A 104 24.70 -16.65 11.65
CA HIS A 104 25.43 -16.97 10.42
C HIS A 104 26.78 -16.25 10.32
N ALA A 105 27.26 -15.65 11.42
CA ALA A 105 28.54 -14.96 11.52
C ALA A 105 28.71 -13.83 10.48
N ILE A 106 27.62 -13.13 10.16
CA ILE A 106 27.64 -11.96 9.28
C ILE A 106 28.00 -10.74 10.12
N GLU A 107 29.19 -10.18 9.90
CA GLU A 107 29.74 -9.12 10.75
C GLU A 107 29.32 -7.71 10.32
N ALA A 108 29.11 -7.50 9.02
CA ALA A 108 28.81 -6.20 8.44
C ALA A 108 27.83 -6.34 7.27
N VAL A 109 27.09 -5.27 7.03
CA VAL A 109 26.15 -5.13 5.91
C VAL A 109 26.40 -3.77 5.29
N ASP A 110 26.65 -3.72 4.00
CA ASP A 110 26.83 -2.48 3.24
C ASP A 110 25.55 -2.08 2.52
N LEU A 111 24.82 -3.06 1.99
CA LEU A 111 23.52 -2.86 1.35
C LEU A 111 22.50 -3.79 1.99
N LEU A 112 21.38 -3.24 2.46
CA LEU A 112 20.24 -4.01 2.96
C LEU A 112 19.02 -3.77 2.07
N SER A 113 18.47 -4.82 1.48
CA SER A 113 17.19 -4.78 0.77
C SER A 113 16.11 -5.46 1.62
N ILE A 114 15.03 -4.72 1.88
CA ILE A 114 13.86 -5.14 2.65
C ILE A 114 12.67 -5.17 1.68
N ASP A 115 12.21 -6.37 1.32
CA ASP A 115 11.17 -6.57 0.32
C ASP A 115 10.33 -7.81 0.66
N ILE A 116 9.41 -7.68 1.64
CA ILE A 116 8.63 -8.82 2.17
C ILE A 116 7.12 -8.70 1.93
N ASP A 117 6.69 -7.83 0.99
CA ASP A 117 5.30 -7.62 0.56
C ASP A 117 4.30 -7.39 1.73
N SER A 118 4.79 -6.98 2.92
CA SER A 118 4.00 -7.02 4.15
C SER A 118 4.38 -5.93 5.17
N ASP A 119 5.13 -6.24 6.23
CA ASP A 119 5.42 -5.32 7.33
C ASP A 119 6.90 -4.89 7.39
N ASP A 120 7.38 -4.42 6.23
CA ASP A 120 8.74 -3.95 5.95
C ASP A 120 9.21 -2.90 6.97
N LEU A 121 8.32 -1.98 7.36
CA LEU A 121 8.62 -0.92 8.31
C LEU A 121 8.96 -1.46 9.70
N ARG A 122 8.24 -2.47 10.19
CA ARG A 122 8.52 -3.02 11.52
C ARG A 122 9.77 -3.86 11.57
N VAL A 123 10.04 -4.62 10.50
CA VAL A 123 11.31 -5.33 10.38
C VAL A 123 12.45 -4.32 10.33
N TRP A 124 12.32 -3.27 9.51
CA TRP A 124 13.26 -2.15 9.49
C TRP A 124 13.50 -1.62 10.90
N GLU A 125 12.45 -1.23 11.62
CA GLU A 125 12.54 -0.68 12.98
C GLU A 125 13.15 -1.65 14.00
N GLY A 126 13.05 -2.97 13.77
CA GLY A 126 13.66 -4.01 14.58
C GLY A 126 15.17 -4.19 14.37
N VAL A 127 15.74 -3.69 13.27
CA VAL A 127 17.19 -3.77 13.00
C VAL A 127 17.95 -2.82 13.95
N GLY A 128 18.78 -3.35 14.84
CA GLY A 128 19.51 -2.54 15.84
C GLY A 128 21.02 -2.74 15.81
N ALA A 129 21.49 -3.97 15.59
CA ALA A 129 22.89 -4.35 15.64
C ALA A 129 23.66 -3.97 14.37
N TYR A 130 22.96 -3.83 13.25
CA TYR A 130 23.55 -3.49 11.96
C TYR A 130 23.18 -2.07 11.54
N ARG A 131 24.12 -1.38 10.89
CA ARG A 131 23.91 -0.06 10.28
C ARG A 131 24.35 -0.10 8.81
N PRO A 132 23.51 -0.59 7.88
CA PRO A 132 23.87 -0.65 6.47
C PRO A 132 24.23 0.73 5.91
N THR A 133 25.15 0.79 4.95
CA THR A 133 25.50 2.05 4.27
C THR A 133 24.36 2.50 3.35
N VAL A 134 23.77 1.55 2.61
CA VAL A 134 22.62 1.73 1.74
C VAL A 134 21.49 0.84 2.23
N VAL A 135 20.26 1.36 2.23
CA VAL A 135 19.06 0.58 2.55
C VAL A 135 18.03 0.79 1.45
N VAL A 136 17.47 -0.29 0.95
CA VAL A 136 16.35 -0.33 0.01
C VAL A 136 15.15 -0.89 0.79
N ILE A 137 14.04 -0.15 0.82
CA ILE A 137 12.84 -0.56 1.56
C ILE A 137 11.64 -0.48 0.63
N GLU A 138 10.93 -1.60 0.48
CA GLU A 138 9.68 -1.66 -0.25
C GLU A 138 8.58 -0.84 0.45
N TYR A 139 7.73 -0.18 -0.33
CA TYR A 139 6.54 0.52 0.15
C TYR A 139 5.33 0.19 -0.72
N ASN A 140 4.14 0.31 -0.14
CA ASN A 140 2.92 0.18 -0.92
C ASN A 140 2.66 1.46 -1.73
N SER A 141 2.89 1.37 -3.04
CA SER A 141 2.75 2.49 -3.98
C SER A 141 1.33 2.96 -4.25
N VAL A 142 0.33 2.19 -3.80
CA VAL A 142 -1.09 2.57 -3.84
C VAL A 142 -1.46 3.51 -2.69
N ILE A 143 -0.69 3.54 -1.60
CA ILE A 143 -0.93 4.46 -0.49
C ILE A 143 -0.40 5.86 -0.86
N PRO A 144 -1.19 6.93 -0.70
CA PRO A 144 -0.71 8.29 -0.94
C PRO A 144 0.55 8.64 -0.15
N PHE A 145 1.50 9.37 -0.75
CA PHE A 145 2.79 9.64 -0.07
C PHE A 145 2.69 10.74 0.99
N ASP A 146 1.55 11.41 1.09
CA ASP A 146 1.23 12.34 2.18
C ASP A 146 0.45 11.66 3.31
N THR A 147 0.18 10.36 3.20
CA THR A 147 -0.55 9.59 4.21
C THR A 147 0.42 8.83 5.11
N ARG A 148 0.29 9.03 6.43
CA ARG A 148 0.93 8.18 7.43
C ARG A 148 0.12 6.91 7.63
N TYR A 149 0.68 5.78 7.22
CA TYR A 149 0.08 4.48 7.41
C TYR A 149 1.15 3.47 7.82
N VAL A 150 0.87 2.73 8.87
CA VAL A 150 1.70 1.63 9.34
C VAL A 150 0.85 0.37 9.27
N ASN A 151 1.38 -0.67 8.63
CA ASN A 151 0.71 -1.93 8.46
C ASN A 151 0.39 -2.55 9.85
N PRO A 152 -0.86 -2.94 10.12
CA PRO A 152 -1.19 -3.68 11.34
C PRO A 152 -0.58 -5.09 11.30
N LYS A 153 -0.19 -5.61 12.47
CA LYS A 153 0.42 -6.94 12.58
C LYS A 153 -0.44 -8.02 11.92
N GLY A 154 0.19 -8.86 11.10
CA GLY A 154 -0.46 -9.98 10.43
C GLY A 154 -1.40 -9.56 9.29
N LYS A 155 -1.27 -8.33 8.79
CA LYS A 155 -1.93 -7.86 7.56
C LYS A 155 -0.91 -7.75 6.43
N MET A 156 -1.39 -7.83 5.20
CA MET A 156 -0.58 -7.70 3.98
C MET A 156 -1.09 -6.47 3.22
N TYR A 157 -1.04 -5.32 3.89
CA TYR A 157 -1.42 -4.04 3.28
C TYR A 157 -0.20 -3.21 2.88
N GLY A 158 1.00 -3.55 3.35
CA GLY A 158 2.19 -2.72 3.15
C GLY A 158 2.18 -1.42 3.95
N ASN A 159 3.30 -0.73 3.94
CA ASN A 159 3.51 0.53 4.66
C ASN A 159 3.50 1.71 3.69
N SER A 160 3.12 2.90 4.16
CA SER A 160 3.21 4.10 3.30
C SER A 160 4.65 4.58 3.18
N ALA A 161 4.97 5.17 2.03
CA ALA A 161 6.26 5.81 1.78
C ALA A 161 6.61 6.85 2.87
N LEU A 162 5.61 7.62 3.33
CA LEU A 162 5.80 8.63 4.36
C LEU A 162 6.29 8.05 5.69
N SER A 163 5.63 7.00 6.18
CA SER A 163 6.01 6.36 7.44
C SER A 163 7.44 5.79 7.38
N ILE A 164 7.80 5.22 6.23
CA ILE A 164 9.14 4.67 6.00
C ILE A 164 10.20 5.79 6.00
N VAL A 165 9.97 6.88 5.27
CA VAL A 165 10.91 8.02 5.24
C VAL A 165 11.07 8.66 6.61
N GLU A 166 9.98 8.87 7.36
CA GLU A 166 10.04 9.43 8.72
C GLU A 166 10.86 8.54 9.67
N SER A 167 10.65 7.22 9.61
CA SER A 167 11.38 6.24 10.41
C SER A 167 12.87 6.16 10.03
N ALA A 168 13.19 6.05 8.74
CA ALA A 168 14.57 6.04 8.24
C ALA A 168 15.32 7.33 8.59
N THR A 169 14.67 8.49 8.40
CA THR A 169 15.26 9.81 8.72
C THR A 169 15.61 9.93 10.19
N THR A 170 14.72 9.49 11.09
CA THR A 170 14.96 9.47 12.55
C THR A 170 16.18 8.63 12.93
N ARG A 171 16.51 7.61 12.12
CA ARG A 171 17.66 6.72 12.31
C ARG A 171 18.94 7.19 11.61
N GLY A 172 18.92 8.39 11.03
CA GLY A 172 20.08 9.02 10.39
C GLY A 172 20.30 8.56 8.96
N TYR A 173 19.24 8.21 8.23
CA TYR A 173 19.29 7.88 6.81
C TYR A 173 18.69 9.00 5.96
N LEU A 174 19.32 9.28 4.82
CA LEU A 174 18.89 10.27 3.83
C LEU A 174 18.22 9.54 2.68
N LEU A 175 17.02 9.98 2.28
CA LEU A 175 16.41 9.52 1.03
C LEU A 175 17.21 10.07 -0.15
N VAL A 176 17.71 9.19 -1.01
CA VAL A 176 18.53 9.58 -2.17
C VAL A 176 17.84 9.30 -3.49
N GLU A 177 16.98 8.28 -3.53
CA GLU A 177 16.18 7.96 -4.71
C GLU A 177 14.96 7.09 -4.32
N GLY A 178 14.00 6.94 -5.22
CA GLY A 178 13.01 5.88 -5.15
C GLY A 178 12.53 5.46 -6.53
N THR A 179 11.95 4.27 -6.60
CA THR A 179 11.30 3.69 -7.77
C THR A 179 9.79 3.54 -7.51
N ASP A 180 9.10 2.84 -8.40
CA ASP A 180 7.66 2.59 -8.25
C ASP A 180 7.29 1.76 -7.02
N THR A 181 8.22 0.98 -6.46
CA THR A 181 7.97 0.13 -5.28
C THR A 181 9.01 0.26 -4.19
N ASN A 182 10.20 0.81 -4.46
CA ASN A 182 11.29 0.87 -3.50
C ASN A 182 11.73 2.30 -3.17
N LEU A 183 12.05 2.55 -1.90
CA LEU A 183 12.75 3.76 -1.46
C LEU A 183 14.21 3.41 -1.15
N ILE A 184 15.14 4.25 -1.60
CA ILE A 184 16.57 4.03 -1.48
C ILE A 184 17.17 5.11 -0.58
N PHE A 185 17.83 4.66 0.48
CA PHE A 185 18.39 5.49 1.51
C PHE A 185 19.90 5.29 1.66
N VAL A 186 20.60 6.33 2.10
CA VAL A 186 22.02 6.28 2.47
C VAL A 186 22.20 6.76 3.90
N ARG A 187 23.03 6.07 4.66
CA ARG A 187 23.40 6.47 6.02
C ARG A 187 24.11 7.82 5.99
N ALA A 188 23.62 8.81 6.73
CA ALA A 188 24.08 10.20 6.62
C ALA A 188 25.57 10.37 6.95
N ASP A 189 26.11 9.57 7.88
CA ASP A 189 27.52 9.60 8.28
C ASP A 189 28.46 8.91 7.26
N ALA A 190 27.93 8.19 6.27
CA ALA A 190 28.71 7.55 5.21
C ALA A 190 29.16 8.54 4.12
N VAL A 191 28.60 9.75 4.12
CA VAL A 191 28.88 10.80 3.14
C VAL A 191 29.11 12.14 3.83
N ASN A 192 30.32 12.69 3.71
CA ASN A 192 30.61 14.05 4.21
C ASN A 192 29.96 15.12 3.31
N GLU A 193 30.11 14.97 2.00
CA GLU A 193 29.43 15.77 0.97
C GLU A 193 28.85 14.79 -0.05
N PRO A 194 27.52 14.58 -0.08
CA PRO A 194 26.93 13.59 -0.96
C PRO A 194 27.11 14.00 -2.42
N PRO A 195 27.65 13.10 -3.28
CA PRO A 195 27.80 13.37 -4.72
C PRO A 195 26.45 13.36 -5.47
N PHE A 196 25.36 13.01 -4.79
CA PHE A 196 23.98 12.94 -5.26
C PHE A 196 23.09 13.92 -4.48
N LYS A 197 21.97 14.30 -5.08
CA LYS A 197 20.97 15.15 -4.42
C LYS A 197 20.13 14.29 -3.47
N THR A 198 19.97 14.71 -2.21
CA THR A 198 18.95 14.13 -1.32
C THR A 198 17.57 14.52 -1.80
N LYS A 199 16.61 13.60 -1.72
CA LYS A 199 15.26 13.76 -2.23
C LYS A 199 14.24 13.90 -1.10
N THR A 200 13.19 14.66 -1.36
CA THR A 200 11.91 14.54 -0.67
C THR A 200 11.05 13.49 -1.35
N LEU A 201 9.96 13.06 -0.71
CA LEU A 201 9.01 12.14 -1.35
C LEU A 201 8.38 12.73 -2.62
N GLN A 202 8.17 14.05 -2.66
CA GLN A 202 7.74 14.75 -3.88
C GLN A 202 8.78 14.72 -5.01
N ASP A 203 10.09 14.67 -4.70
CA ASP A 203 11.14 14.54 -5.72
C ASP A 203 11.24 13.11 -6.30
N VAL A 204 10.77 12.10 -5.56
CA VAL A 204 10.77 10.69 -6.01
C VAL A 204 9.66 10.43 -7.02
N ARG A 205 8.45 10.93 -6.74
CA ARG A 205 7.30 10.74 -7.63
C ARG A 205 6.41 11.96 -7.60
N ASP A 206 6.13 12.49 -8.79
CA ASP A 206 5.13 13.55 -8.95
C ASP A 206 3.74 12.99 -8.64
N GLN A 207 3.10 13.59 -7.63
CA GLN A 207 1.80 13.16 -7.10
C GLN A 207 0.63 13.98 -7.65
N THR A 208 0.87 14.82 -8.64
CA THR A 208 -0.22 15.54 -9.36
C THR A 208 -1.33 14.60 -9.85
N TYR A 209 -1.07 13.29 -9.98
CA TYR A 209 -2.01 12.30 -10.51
C TYR A 209 -2.65 11.34 -9.48
N GLN A 210 -2.75 11.70 -8.20
CA GLN A 210 -3.52 10.90 -7.25
C GLN A 210 -4.94 11.41 -7.10
N LEU A 211 -5.93 10.54 -7.37
CA LEU A 211 -7.33 10.83 -7.12
C LEU A 211 -7.56 10.94 -5.61
N ARG A 212 -7.75 12.15 -5.09
CA ARG A 212 -8.13 12.34 -3.68
C ARG A 212 -9.62 12.51 -3.58
N PHE A 213 -10.16 12.11 -2.44
CA PHE A 213 -11.56 12.30 -2.09
C PHE A 213 -11.63 13.05 -0.77
N PHE A 214 -12.48 14.07 -0.71
CA PHE A 214 -12.74 14.80 0.52
C PHE A 214 -14.20 15.26 0.58
N PHE A 215 -14.69 15.53 1.79
CA PHE A 215 -16.03 16.07 1.98
C PHE A 215 -15.96 17.59 2.16
N GLY A 216 -16.77 18.32 1.39
CA GLY A 216 -17.10 19.71 1.70
C GLY A 216 -17.84 19.81 3.04
N TYR A 217 -17.84 21.00 3.64
CA TYR A 217 -18.58 21.24 4.89
C TYR A 217 -20.09 21.02 4.76
N ASP A 218 -20.61 21.05 3.53
CA ASP A 218 -21.98 20.74 3.14
C ASP A 218 -22.22 19.23 2.93
N GLY A 219 -21.20 18.39 3.10
CA GLY A 219 -21.29 16.94 2.89
C GLY A 219 -21.13 16.49 1.43
N THR A 220 -20.79 17.41 0.52
CA THR A 220 -20.51 17.10 -0.88
C THR A 220 -19.20 16.29 -0.99
N LEU A 221 -19.22 15.16 -1.69
CA LEU A 221 -18.01 14.38 -1.96
C LEU A 221 -17.30 14.97 -3.19
N LEU A 222 -16.13 15.54 -2.94
CA LEU A 222 -15.28 16.22 -3.92
C LEU A 222 -14.06 15.36 -4.23
N HIS A 223 -13.51 15.54 -5.44
CA HIS A 223 -12.24 14.95 -5.83
C HIS A 223 -11.39 15.93 -6.65
N ASP A 224 -10.06 15.76 -6.62
CA ASP A 224 -9.07 16.69 -7.18
C ASP A 224 -8.26 16.11 -8.36
N PHE A 225 -8.87 15.23 -9.15
CA PHE A 225 -8.18 14.58 -10.26
C PHE A 225 -8.12 15.47 -11.50
N GLU A 226 -6.95 16.09 -11.75
CA GLU A 226 -6.70 17.06 -12.82
C GLU A 226 -7.10 16.59 -14.23
N THR A 227 -6.90 15.32 -14.59
CA THR A 227 -7.30 14.85 -15.94
C THR A 227 -8.81 14.79 -16.14
N LEU A 228 -9.61 14.91 -15.07
CA LEU A 228 -11.06 15.10 -15.11
C LEU A 228 -11.46 16.59 -14.94
N ASN A 229 -10.52 17.52 -14.85
CA ASN A 229 -10.82 18.93 -14.58
C ASN A 229 -9.73 19.93 -15.02
N GLU A 230 -10.06 20.86 -15.92
CA GLU A 230 -9.21 22.03 -16.27
C GLU A 230 -9.09 23.07 -15.13
N HIS A 231 -9.85 22.92 -14.03
CA HIS A 231 -9.98 23.86 -12.91
C HIS A 231 -9.76 23.23 -11.50
N GLY A 232 -9.23 22.01 -11.41
CA GLY A 232 -8.61 21.48 -10.17
C GLY A 232 -9.49 20.84 -9.08
N VAL A 233 -10.83 20.92 -9.11
CA VAL A 233 -11.74 20.18 -8.19
C VAL A 233 -13.10 19.89 -8.85
N SER A 234 -13.48 18.62 -8.97
CA SER A 234 -14.77 18.19 -9.54
C SER A 234 -15.65 17.51 -8.50
N GLU A 235 -16.97 17.72 -8.61
CA GLU A 235 -17.98 17.03 -7.80
C GLU A 235 -18.35 15.70 -8.45
N PHE A 236 -18.24 14.59 -7.72
CA PHE A 236 -18.67 13.28 -8.23
C PHE A 236 -20.15 13.01 -7.92
N TYR A 237 -20.57 13.31 -6.69
CA TYR A 237 -21.93 13.11 -6.20
C TYR A 237 -22.16 13.91 -4.91
N PRO A 238 -23.25 14.67 -4.76
CA PRO A 238 -23.66 15.19 -3.47
C PRO A 238 -24.16 14.02 -2.64
N VAL A 239 -23.31 13.50 -1.75
CA VAL A 239 -23.75 12.47 -0.81
C VAL A 239 -24.70 13.16 0.17
N PRO A 240 -25.95 12.70 0.33
CA PRO A 240 -27.00 13.47 1.02
C PRO A 240 -26.83 13.45 2.55
N PHE A 241 -25.63 13.65 3.07
CA PHE A 241 -25.35 13.85 4.50
C PHE A 241 -25.86 15.22 4.98
N ALA A 242 -25.90 16.23 4.11
CA ALA A 242 -26.46 17.55 4.40
C ALA A 242 -27.96 17.53 4.77
N MET A 243 -28.68 16.46 4.41
CA MET A 243 -30.10 16.29 4.73
C MET A 243 -30.36 15.30 5.86
N THR A 244 -29.32 14.94 6.62
CA THR A 244 -29.45 14.05 7.79
C THR A 244 -29.02 14.76 9.07
N MET A 245 -29.93 14.88 10.04
CA MET A 245 -29.52 15.15 11.42
C MET A 245 -28.71 13.95 11.93
N GLY A 246 -27.39 14.09 11.93
CA GLY A 246 -26.42 13.14 12.44
C GLY A 246 -25.37 12.78 11.38
N CYS A 247 -24.10 12.97 11.69
CA CYS A 247 -22.92 12.48 10.96
C CYS A 247 -22.84 10.95 10.82
N GLN A 248 -23.95 10.24 11.09
CA GLN A 248 -24.05 8.80 11.03
C GLN A 248 -25.48 8.38 10.64
N PRO A 249 -25.69 7.79 9.45
CA PRO A 249 -27.03 7.54 8.90
C PRO A 249 -27.88 6.53 9.70
N ILE A 250 -27.28 5.84 10.68
CA ILE A 250 -27.95 4.82 11.51
C ILE A 250 -27.63 5.08 13.00
N PRO A 251 -28.63 5.46 13.85
CA PRO A 251 -28.43 5.63 15.29
C PRO A 251 -27.96 4.33 15.96
N ALA A 252 -27.15 4.44 17.02
CA ALA A 252 -26.50 3.30 17.69
C ALA A 252 -27.38 2.05 17.97
N PRO A 253 -28.66 2.18 18.38
CA PRO A 253 -29.53 1.02 18.59
C PRO A 253 -29.84 0.22 17.32
N PHE A 254 -29.85 0.88 16.16
CA PHE A 254 -30.18 0.27 14.87
C PHE A 254 -28.97 -0.31 14.15
N ARG A 255 -27.74 -0.06 14.66
CA ARG A 255 -26.50 -0.60 14.09
C ARG A 255 -26.37 -2.12 14.26
N LYS A 256 -27.08 -2.72 15.23
CA LYS A 256 -27.14 -4.18 15.47
C LYS A 256 -28.12 -4.92 14.54
N VAL A 257 -28.88 -4.20 13.71
CA VAL A 257 -29.95 -4.74 12.85
C VAL A 257 -29.43 -5.07 11.44
N ARG A 258 -28.11 -5.13 11.26
CA ARG A 258 -27.39 -5.18 9.97
C ARG A 258 -27.89 -6.27 9.02
N ASP A 259 -28.41 -7.38 9.55
CA ASP A 259 -28.73 -8.55 8.72
C ASP A 259 -30.24 -8.79 8.53
N ARG A 260 -31.13 -8.06 9.23
CA ARG A 260 -32.60 -8.16 9.06
C ARG A 260 -33.33 -6.86 9.45
N MET A 261 -33.62 -6.01 8.47
CA MET A 261 -34.48 -4.83 8.67
C MET A 261 -35.90 -5.28 9.02
N ASN A 262 -36.37 -5.00 10.24
CA ASN A 262 -37.71 -5.34 10.69
C ASN A 262 -38.75 -4.27 10.26
N TYR A 263 -40.04 -4.59 10.34
CA TYR A 263 -41.13 -3.70 9.89
C TYR A 263 -41.08 -2.33 10.57
N ALA A 264 -40.75 -2.27 11.85
CA ALA A 264 -40.62 -1.00 12.59
C ALA A 264 -39.49 -0.12 12.04
N GLY A 265 -38.33 -0.70 11.69
CA GLY A 265 -37.23 0.01 11.06
C GLY A 265 -37.58 0.54 9.66
N LEU A 266 -38.33 -0.25 8.88
CA LEU A 266 -38.83 0.17 7.56
C LEU A 266 -39.82 1.34 7.68
N VAL A 267 -40.74 1.28 8.65
CA VAL A 267 -41.71 2.36 8.92
C VAL A 267 -41.01 3.65 9.36
N PHE A 268 -40.01 3.55 10.25
CA PHE A 268 -39.21 4.69 10.66
C PHE A 268 -38.44 5.33 9.50
N PHE A 269 -37.80 4.51 8.65
CA PHE A 269 -37.09 5.00 7.47
C PHE A 269 -38.05 5.67 6.47
N GLY A 270 -39.20 5.05 6.19
CA GLY A 270 -40.22 5.61 5.31
C GLY A 270 -40.78 6.94 5.82
N PHE A 271 -41.11 7.02 7.11
CA PHE A 271 -41.58 8.26 7.74
C PHE A 271 -40.50 9.34 7.72
N SER A 272 -39.26 8.99 8.05
CA SER A 272 -38.13 9.92 8.01
C SER A 272 -37.85 10.44 6.60
N ALA A 273 -37.97 9.61 5.57
CA ALA A 273 -37.78 10.00 4.17
C ALA A 273 -38.92 10.89 3.67
N LEU A 274 -40.17 10.59 4.06
CA LEU A 274 -41.33 11.41 3.75
C LEU A 274 -41.22 12.82 4.35
N VAL A 275 -40.75 12.94 5.60
CA VAL A 275 -40.59 14.24 6.28
C VAL A 275 -39.41 15.05 5.71
N ARG A 276 -38.29 14.40 5.39
CA ARG A 276 -37.06 15.11 4.99
C ARG A 276 -36.94 15.36 3.48
N SER A 277 -37.57 14.55 2.65
CA SER A 277 -37.48 14.68 1.19
C SER A 277 -38.76 14.18 0.51
N PRO A 278 -39.91 14.84 0.76
CA PRO A 278 -41.22 14.34 0.35
C PRO A 278 -41.33 14.10 -1.16
N LEU A 279 -40.77 14.99 -1.98
CA LEU A 279 -40.80 14.85 -3.44
C LEU A 279 -40.00 13.64 -3.94
N SER A 280 -38.81 13.40 -3.38
CA SER A 280 -37.96 12.26 -3.74
C SER A 280 -38.55 10.94 -3.22
N PHE A 281 -39.15 10.95 -2.02
CA PHE A 281 -39.85 9.80 -1.48
C PHE A 281 -41.09 9.44 -2.32
N ILE A 282 -41.90 10.43 -2.72
CA ILE A 282 -43.03 10.23 -3.63
C ILE A 282 -42.57 9.72 -5.00
N LYS A 283 -41.45 10.23 -5.54
CA LYS A 283 -40.86 9.74 -6.80
C LYS A 283 -40.36 8.30 -6.67
N LEU A 284 -39.72 7.95 -5.56
CA LEU A 284 -39.24 6.59 -5.27
C LEU A 284 -40.39 5.61 -5.10
N ILE A 285 -41.40 5.97 -4.31
CA ILE A 285 -42.66 5.20 -4.19
C ILE A 285 -43.32 5.08 -5.56
N GLY A 286 -43.41 6.16 -6.34
CA GLY A 286 -43.98 6.15 -7.68
C GLY A 286 -43.18 5.32 -8.68
N ALA A 287 -41.85 5.25 -8.54
CA ALA A 287 -40.98 4.39 -9.34
C ALA A 287 -41.12 2.92 -8.93
N ALA A 288 -41.15 2.63 -7.62
CA ALA A 288 -41.42 1.29 -7.10
C ALA A 288 -42.82 0.81 -7.50
N CYS A 289 -43.84 1.66 -7.37
CA CYS A 289 -45.18 1.41 -7.87
C CYS A 289 -45.16 1.18 -9.38
N ARG A 290 -44.47 1.96 -10.20
CA ARG A 290 -44.37 1.71 -11.66
C ARG A 290 -43.63 0.42 -12.02
N ILE A 291 -42.61 0.04 -11.24
CA ILE A 291 -41.84 -1.19 -11.43
C ILE A 291 -42.67 -2.41 -11.03
N VAL A 292 -43.47 -2.31 -9.95
CA VAL A 292 -44.25 -3.42 -9.39
C VAL A 292 -45.66 -3.52 -9.99
N LEU A 293 -46.26 -2.39 -10.42
CA LEU A 293 -47.57 -2.30 -11.07
C LEU A 293 -47.50 -2.44 -12.59
N LYS A 294 -46.32 -2.68 -13.17
CA LYS A 294 -46.20 -2.90 -14.61
C LYS A 294 -47.10 -4.10 -14.95
N ASP A 295 -48.25 -3.79 -15.54
CA ASP A 295 -49.34 -4.70 -15.91
C ASP A 295 -50.08 -5.42 -14.76
N ARG A 296 -50.06 -4.91 -13.52
CA ARG A 296 -50.76 -5.51 -12.36
C ARG A 296 -51.83 -4.60 -11.75
N THR A 297 -52.97 -5.17 -11.38
CA THR A 297 -54.06 -4.46 -10.70
C THR A 297 -53.70 -4.13 -9.24
N PRO A 298 -54.35 -3.13 -8.61
CA PRO A 298 -54.08 -2.76 -7.22
C PRO A 298 -54.25 -3.91 -6.19
N MET A 299 -55.14 -4.88 -6.45
CA MET A 299 -55.31 -6.06 -5.60
C MET A 299 -54.16 -7.07 -5.74
N GLU A 300 -53.63 -7.26 -6.95
CA GLU A 300 -52.48 -8.13 -7.20
C GLU A 300 -51.21 -7.57 -6.56
N PHE A 301 -51.06 -6.24 -6.53
CA PHE A 301 -50.00 -5.54 -5.83
C PHE A 301 -49.97 -5.86 -4.32
N VAL A 302 -51.12 -5.73 -3.64
CA VAL A 302 -51.21 -6.01 -2.20
C VAL A 302 -50.86 -7.47 -1.91
N ARG A 303 -51.17 -8.39 -2.82
CA ARG A 303 -50.86 -9.82 -2.69
C ARG A 303 -49.35 -10.09 -2.83
N VAL A 304 -48.69 -9.46 -3.80
CA VAL A 304 -47.25 -9.60 -4.07
C VAL A 304 -46.39 -8.97 -2.98
N VAL A 305 -46.76 -7.77 -2.49
CA VAL A 305 -46.00 -7.08 -1.44
C VAL A 305 -46.12 -7.77 -0.08
N LYS A 306 -47.24 -8.46 0.17
CA LYS A 306 -47.43 -9.27 1.39
C LYS A 306 -46.61 -10.56 1.37
N ASN A 307 -46.15 -11.04 0.21
CA ASN A 307 -45.35 -12.27 0.09
C ASN A 307 -43.92 -11.95 -0.37
N LYS A 308 -42.96 -12.10 0.55
CA LYS A 308 -41.54 -11.80 0.34
C LYS A 308 -40.92 -12.52 -0.86
N ASN A 309 -41.34 -13.76 -1.14
CA ASN A 309 -40.79 -14.55 -2.24
C ASN A 309 -41.28 -14.05 -3.61
N ASP A 310 -42.54 -13.65 -3.71
CA ASP A 310 -43.13 -13.13 -4.95
C ASP A 310 -42.57 -11.76 -5.31
N LEU A 311 -42.33 -10.91 -4.31
CA LEU A 311 -41.69 -9.60 -4.49
C LEU A 311 -40.24 -9.75 -4.99
N THR A 312 -39.49 -10.68 -4.43
CA THR A 312 -38.09 -10.91 -4.79
C THR A 312 -37.95 -11.47 -6.20
N ARG A 313 -38.88 -12.33 -6.63
CA ARG A 313 -38.93 -12.86 -8.00
C ARG A 313 -39.29 -11.77 -9.02
N SER A 314 -40.28 -10.94 -8.72
CA SER A 314 -40.72 -9.87 -9.62
C SER A 314 -39.67 -8.77 -9.84
N LEU A 315 -38.70 -8.61 -8.94
CA LEU A 315 -37.59 -7.68 -9.08
C LEU A 315 -36.42 -8.25 -9.91
N LYS A 316 -36.36 -9.58 -10.07
CA LYS A 316 -35.32 -10.29 -10.83
C LYS A 316 -35.67 -10.51 -12.30
N GLU A 317 -36.95 -10.48 -12.68
CA GLU A 317 -37.42 -10.66 -14.07
C GLU A 317 -37.26 -9.38 -14.93
N LYS A 318 -36.10 -8.71 -14.85
CA LYS A 318 -35.70 -7.61 -15.74
C LYS A 318 -34.55 -8.01 -16.64
#